data_AF-A0A1V6RMF9-F1
#
_entry.id   AF-A0A1V6RMF9-F1
#
_cell.length_a   1.000
_cell.length_b   1.000
_cell.length_c   1.000
_cell.angle_alpha   90.00
_cell.angle_beta   90.00
_cell.angle_gamma   90.00
#
_symmetry.space_group_name_H-M   'P 1'
#
loop_
_entity.id
_entity.type
_entity.pdbx_description
1 polymer ?
#
loop_
_entity_poly.entity_id
_entity_poly.type
_entity_poly.pdbx_seq_one_letter_code
_entity_poly.pdbx_strand_id
1 'polypeptide(L)'
;MIGQQAEEECNCCQQGEGPFSYCVVIDTLGWPKECANCHWDGNDHQCSHAIELAEPPLVPLAIPRRSALSVHDQDLARQRASDRQDFLRELNTLRDITAVLCFAARNNEYETTRGLRFPISSSPVPRVWTQVGAGACRGNAIHSTEQLTQRTQDLQRALDDLIRRYRE
;
A
#
# COMPACT_ATOMS: atom_id res chain seq x y z
N MET A 1 10.46 -3.79 4.74
CA MET A 1 11.86 -3.60 5.11
C MET A 1 11.97 -2.17 5.61
N ILE A 2 12.49 -1.94 6.81
CA ILE A 2 12.71 -0.59 7.35
C ILE A 2 14.16 -0.26 6.97
N GLY A 3 14.40 0.85 6.27
CA GLY A 3 15.74 1.22 5.81
C GLY A 3 16.74 1.43 6.97
N GLN A 4 18.00 1.66 6.64
CA GLN A 4 19.04 1.95 7.64
C GLN A 4 19.05 3.44 7.96
N GLN A 5 19.35 3.79 9.22
CA GLN A 5 19.60 5.18 9.57
C GLN A 5 20.91 5.64 8.91
N ALA A 6 20.88 6.79 8.24
CA ALA A 6 22.08 7.38 7.67
C ALA A 6 23.00 7.90 8.79
N GLU A 7 24.31 7.75 8.60
CA GLU A 7 25.31 8.31 9.52
C GLU A 7 25.26 9.85 9.57
N GLU A 8 24.91 10.47 8.44
CA GLU A 8 24.71 11.91 8.31
C GLU A 8 23.30 12.23 7.80
N GLU A 9 22.65 13.22 8.39
CA GLU A 9 21.32 13.66 7.96
C GLU A 9 21.41 14.63 6.78
N CYS A 10 20.53 14.48 5.78
CA CYS A 10 20.40 15.48 4.72
C CYS A 10 19.68 16.75 5.22
N ASN A 11 19.77 17.84 4.45
CA ASN A 11 19.14 19.12 4.80
C ASN A 11 17.62 19.03 5.03
N CYS A 12 16.92 18.15 4.31
CA CYS A 12 15.49 17.90 4.48
C CYS A 12 15.21 17.24 5.85
N CYS A 13 15.96 16.19 6.20
CA CYS A 13 15.84 15.52 7.49
C CYS A 13 16.23 16.41 8.68
N GLN A 14 17.26 17.25 8.52
CA GLN A 14 17.66 18.22 9.56
C GLN A 14 16.58 19.25 9.86
N GLN A 15 15.72 19.55 8.88
CA GLN A 15 14.57 20.44 9.04
C GLN A 15 13.35 19.72 9.66
N GLY A 16 13.45 18.40 9.90
CA GLY A 16 12.36 17.58 10.42
C GLY A 16 11.25 17.33 9.40
N GLU A 17 11.58 17.39 8.11
CA GLU A 17 10.64 17.13 7.02
C GLU A 17 10.50 15.63 6.75
N GLY A 18 9.27 15.21 6.43
CA GLY A 18 8.92 13.83 6.09
C GLY A 18 8.40 12.99 7.28
N PRO A 19 7.99 11.74 7.00
CA PRO A 19 7.34 10.88 7.99
C PRO A 19 8.29 10.22 9.00
N PHE A 20 9.60 10.21 8.74
CA PHE A 20 10.60 9.61 9.63
C PHE A 20 11.29 10.67 10.47
N SER A 21 11.48 10.40 11.77
CA SER A 21 12.13 11.33 12.70
C SER A 21 13.66 11.40 12.57
N TYR A 22 14.25 10.61 11.67
CA TYR A 22 15.66 10.59 11.35
C TYR A 22 15.84 10.22 9.89
N CYS A 23 17.01 10.51 9.33
CA CYS A 23 17.31 10.19 7.93
C CYS A 23 17.42 8.68 7.73
N VAL A 24 16.54 8.11 6.91
CA VAL A 24 16.52 6.68 6.57
C VAL A 24 16.90 6.49 5.11
N VAL A 25 17.89 5.65 4.84
CA VAL A 25 18.33 5.28 3.49
C VAL A 25 18.06 3.81 3.18
N ILE A 26 17.72 3.52 1.93
CA ILE A 26 17.53 2.15 1.44
C ILE A 26 18.75 1.77 0.61
N ASP A 27 19.70 1.08 1.24
CA ASP A 27 20.87 0.55 0.54
C ASP A 27 20.56 -0.82 -0.08
N THR A 28 19.75 -0.81 -1.14
CA THR A 28 19.42 -2.00 -1.92
C THR A 28 19.92 -1.83 -3.35
N LEU A 29 20.64 -2.83 -3.86
CA LEU A 29 21.10 -2.86 -5.26
C LEU A 29 19.93 -2.59 -6.21
N GLY A 30 20.07 -1.56 -7.05
CA GLY A 30 19.06 -1.14 -8.02
C GLY A 30 18.00 -0.17 -7.50
N TRP A 31 18.06 0.24 -6.23
CA TRP A 31 17.21 1.31 -5.69
C TRP A 31 17.91 2.67 -5.75
N PRO A 32 17.17 3.77 -5.94
CA PRO A 32 17.71 5.11 -5.82
C PRO A 32 18.30 5.31 -4.41
N LYS A 33 19.52 5.86 -4.35
CA LYS A 33 20.22 6.16 -3.09
C LYS A 33 19.68 7.44 -2.47
N GLU A 34 18.40 7.44 -2.15
CA GLU A 34 17.68 8.61 -1.68
C GLU A 34 17.22 8.38 -0.24
N CYS A 35 17.14 9.48 0.52
CA CYS A 35 16.56 9.42 1.84
C CYS A 35 15.04 9.20 1.71
N ALA A 36 14.47 8.34 2.56
CA ALA A 36 13.05 8.00 2.53
C ALA A 36 12.16 9.24 2.72
N ASN A 37 12.57 10.20 3.57
CA ASN A 37 11.86 11.46 3.73
C ASN A 37 11.84 12.28 2.42
N CYS A 38 12.97 12.35 1.73
CA CYS A 38 13.15 13.07 0.46
C CYS A 38 12.32 12.45 -0.66
N HIS A 39 12.33 11.11 -0.73
CA HIS A 39 11.56 10.34 -1.69
C HIS A 39 10.05 10.53 -1.51
N TRP A 40 9.58 10.52 -0.25
CA TRP A 40 8.16 10.71 0.07
C TRP A 40 7.65 12.11 -0.28
N ASP A 41 8.52 13.12 -0.22
CA ASP A 41 8.17 14.51 -0.50
C ASP A 41 8.30 14.88 -2.00
N GLY A 42 8.72 13.94 -2.85
CA GLY A 42 8.98 14.19 -4.27
C GLY A 42 10.21 15.08 -4.52
N ASN A 43 11.11 15.16 -3.53
CA ASN A 43 12.37 15.90 -3.54
C ASN A 43 13.58 14.95 -3.65
N ASP A 44 13.38 13.80 -4.29
CA ASP A 44 14.36 12.75 -4.56
C ASP A 44 15.71 13.29 -5.10
N HIS A 45 15.66 14.21 -6.06
CA HIS A 45 16.85 14.77 -6.71
C HIS A 45 17.62 15.82 -5.88
N GLN A 46 17.09 16.25 -4.74
CA GLN A 46 17.71 17.28 -3.89
C GLN A 46 18.40 16.70 -2.65
N CYS A 47 18.38 15.38 -2.48
CA CYS A 47 19.07 14.73 -1.38
C CYS A 47 20.59 14.82 -1.59
N SER A 48 21.29 15.49 -0.68
CA SER A 48 22.75 15.70 -0.72
C SER A 48 23.57 14.41 -0.58
N HIS A 49 22.93 13.28 -0.29
CA HIS A 49 23.57 11.99 -0.04
C HIS A 49 23.55 11.08 -1.27
N ALA A 50 24.17 11.52 -2.36
CA ALA A 50 24.65 10.57 -3.37
C ALA A 50 25.91 9.91 -2.80
N ILE A 51 25.76 8.78 -2.10
CA ILE A 51 26.91 7.98 -1.68
C ILE A 51 27.55 7.41 -2.96
N GLU A 52 28.55 8.11 -3.51
CA GLU A 52 29.44 7.56 -4.52
C GLU A 52 30.19 6.39 -3.87
N LEU A 53 29.79 5.16 -4.22
CA LEU A 53 30.65 4.01 -3.94
C LEU A 53 31.91 4.24 -4.76
N ALA A 54 33.05 4.43 -4.09
CA ALA A 54 34.36 4.31 -4.73
C ALA A 54 34.34 3.00 -5.53
N GLU A 55 34.45 3.11 -6.85
CA GLU A 55 34.42 1.96 -7.74
C GLU A 55 35.46 0.95 -7.24
N PRO A 56 35.06 -0.28 -6.86
CA PRO A 56 36.04 -1.31 -6.62
C PRO A 56 36.85 -1.49 -7.91
N PRO A 57 38.19 -1.68 -7.83
CA PRO A 57 39.05 -1.73 -9.00
C PRO A 57 38.50 -2.72 -10.02
N LEU A 58 38.34 -2.24 -11.26
CA LEU A 58 37.84 -2.99 -12.41
C LEU A 58 38.71 -4.23 -12.67
N VAL A 59 38.44 -5.31 -11.95
CA VAL A 59 38.90 -6.64 -12.34
C VAL A 59 38.01 -7.07 -13.51
N PRO A 60 38.57 -7.51 -14.65
CA PRO A 60 37.78 -8.05 -15.74
C PRO A 60 36.97 -9.25 -15.26
N LEU A 61 35.71 -9.03 -14.91
CA LEU A 61 34.77 -10.09 -14.57
C LEU A 61 34.47 -10.84 -15.86
N ALA A 62 35.04 -12.04 -15.97
CA ALA A 62 34.63 -13.04 -16.93
C ALA A 62 33.11 -13.18 -16.87
N ILE A 63 32.44 -12.82 -17.97
CA ILE A 63 30.98 -12.86 -18.13
C ILE A 63 30.50 -14.25 -17.72
N PRO A 64 29.80 -14.40 -16.57
CA PRO A 64 29.24 -15.67 -16.21
C PRO A 64 28.14 -15.98 -17.22
N ARG A 65 28.31 -17.08 -17.96
CA ARG A 65 27.26 -17.71 -18.77
C ARG A 65 25.95 -17.73 -17.97
N ARG A 66 24.88 -17.18 -18.57
CA ARG A 66 23.47 -17.24 -18.12
C ARG A 66 23.24 -18.39 -17.15
N SER A 67 23.30 -18.10 -15.86
CA SER A 67 22.85 -19.02 -14.84
C SER A 67 21.35 -19.19 -15.01
N ALA A 68 20.89 -20.44 -15.04
CA ALA A 68 19.48 -20.75 -14.90
C ALA A 68 18.93 -19.96 -13.70
N LEU A 69 17.75 -19.35 -13.87
CA LEU A 69 17.01 -18.63 -12.83
C LEU A 69 17.25 -19.29 -11.47
N SER A 70 17.87 -18.55 -10.56
CA SER A 70 18.16 -19.04 -9.22
C SER A 70 16.86 -19.54 -8.60
N VAL A 71 16.90 -20.66 -7.86
CA VAL A 71 15.75 -21.18 -7.12
C VAL A 71 15.10 -20.06 -6.28
N HIS A 72 15.92 -19.13 -5.78
CA HIS A 72 15.47 -17.95 -5.05
C HIS A 72 14.59 -17.00 -5.89
N ASP A 73 14.93 -16.77 -7.16
CA ASP A 73 14.14 -15.89 -8.05
C ASP A 73 12.78 -16.51 -8.38
N GLN A 74 12.73 -17.84 -8.52
CA GLN A 74 11.48 -18.56 -8.73
C GLN A 74 10.57 -18.49 -7.50
N ASP A 75 11.13 -18.64 -6.30
CA ASP A 75 10.36 -18.53 -5.06
C ASP A 75 9.86 -17.10 -4.83
N LEU A 76 10.66 -16.09 -5.14
CA LEU A 76 10.23 -14.69 -5.09
C LEU A 76 9.09 -14.40 -6.08
N ALA A 77 9.17 -14.95 -7.30
CA ALA A 77 8.11 -14.81 -8.30
C ALA A 77 6.81 -15.51 -7.85
N ARG A 78 6.92 -16.69 -7.24
CA ARG A 78 5.77 -17.40 -6.65
C ARG A 78 5.14 -16.61 -5.50
N GLN A 79 5.97 -16.06 -4.61
CA GLN A 79 5.48 -15.24 -3.50
C GLN A 79 4.71 -14.02 -4.02
N ARG A 80 5.29 -13.28 -4.98
CA ARG A 80 4.62 -12.13 -5.61
C ARG A 80 3.29 -12.51 -6.28
N ALA A 81 3.24 -13.68 -6.93
CA ALA A 81 2.00 -14.17 -7.52
C ALA A 81 0.94 -14.52 -6.46
N SER A 82 1.34 -15.12 -5.33
CA SER A 82 0.48 -15.39 -4.18
C SER A 82 -0.06 -14.10 -3.57
N ASP A 83 0.83 -13.15 -3.28
CA ASP A 83 0.47 -11.86 -2.68
C ASP A 83 -0.52 -11.10 -3.57
N ARG A 84 -0.33 -11.14 -4.90
CA ARG A 84 -1.27 -10.55 -5.88
C ARG A 84 -2.64 -11.22 -5.81
N GLN A 85 -2.70 -12.55 -5.68
CA GLN A 85 -3.97 -13.28 -5.58
C GLN A 85 -4.71 -12.97 -4.27
N ASP A 86 -3.99 -12.91 -3.15
CA ASP A 86 -4.57 -12.58 -1.86
C ASP A 86 -5.10 -11.14 -1.84
N PHE A 87 -4.34 -10.19 -2.40
CA PHE A 87 -4.80 -8.81 -2.58
C PHE A 87 -6.07 -8.72 -3.44
N LEU A 88 -6.12 -9.43 -4.57
CA LEU A 88 -7.32 -9.50 -5.40
C LEU A 88 -8.52 -10.10 -4.63
N ARG A 89 -8.30 -11.08 -3.76
CA ARG A 89 -9.35 -11.67 -2.92
C ARG A 89 -9.92 -10.64 -1.95
N GLU A 90 -9.06 -9.83 -1.32
CA GLU A 90 -9.49 -8.75 -0.43
C GLU A 90 -10.28 -7.68 -1.18
N LEU A 91 -9.83 -7.27 -2.38
CA LEU A 91 -10.56 -6.31 -3.21
C LEU A 91 -11.95 -6.81 -3.61
N ASN A 92 -12.08 -8.09 -3.99
CA ASN A 92 -13.39 -8.69 -4.27
C ASN A 92 -14.28 -8.73 -3.03
N THR A 93 -13.71 -9.01 -1.86
CA THR A 93 -14.46 -9.01 -0.59
C THR A 93 -14.99 -7.61 -0.28
N LEU A 94 -14.18 -6.57 -0.45
CA LEU A 94 -14.60 -5.17 -0.29
C LEU A 94 -15.69 -4.78 -1.28
N ARG A 95 -15.58 -5.24 -2.52
CA ARG A 95 -16.60 -5.00 -3.56
C ARG A 95 -17.94 -5.63 -3.19
N ASP A 96 -17.94 -6.86 -2.68
CA ASP A 96 -19.17 -7.56 -2.28
C ASP A 96 -19.83 -6.87 -1.08
N ILE A 97 -19.03 -6.42 -0.09
CA ILE A 97 -19.53 -5.63 1.04
C ILE A 97 -20.15 -4.31 0.56
N THR A 98 -19.49 -3.62 -0.37
CA THR A 98 -19.97 -2.35 -0.92
C THR A 98 -21.28 -2.53 -1.68
N ALA A 99 -21.45 -3.66 -2.39
CA ALA A 99 -22.70 -4.01 -3.04
C ALA A 99 -23.85 -4.24 -2.03
N VAL A 100 -23.58 -4.91 -0.91
CA VAL A 100 -24.56 -5.10 0.17
C VAL A 100 -24.95 -3.76 0.79
N LEU A 101 -23.98 -2.88 1.05
CA LEU A 101 -24.25 -1.53 1.57
C LEU A 101 -25.08 -0.70 0.58
N CYS A 102 -24.78 -0.77 -0.72
CA CYS A 102 -25.59 -0.13 -1.76
C CYS A 102 -27.04 -0.63 -1.74
N PHE A 103 -27.23 -1.94 -1.60
CA PHE A 103 -28.56 -2.55 -1.54
C PHE A 103 -29.33 -2.07 -0.30
N ALA A 104 -28.71 -2.12 0.88
CA ALA A 104 -29.32 -1.66 2.12
C ALA A 104 -29.67 -0.15 2.08
N ALA A 105 -28.78 0.68 1.55
CA ALA A 105 -29.01 2.12 1.39
C ALA A 105 -30.20 2.44 0.47
N ARG A 106 -30.40 1.65 -0.59
CA ARG A 106 -31.54 1.82 -1.52
C ARG A 106 -32.87 1.41 -0.92
N ASN A 107 -32.88 0.37 -0.07
CA ASN A 107 -34.12 -0.18 0.48
C ASN A 107 -34.56 0.47 1.80
N ASN A 108 -33.81 1.45 2.33
CA ASN A 108 -34.07 2.07 3.63
C ASN A 108 -34.18 1.07 4.80
N GLU A 109 -33.67 -0.15 4.64
CA GLU A 109 -33.61 -1.18 5.68
C GLU A 109 -32.45 -0.89 6.65
N TYR A 110 -32.52 0.25 7.34
CA TYR A 110 -31.54 0.60 8.38
C TYR A 110 -31.75 -0.17 9.70
N GLU A 111 -32.85 -0.94 9.85
CA GLU A 111 -33.12 -1.72 11.06
C GLU A 111 -32.36 -3.06 11.15
N THR A 112 -31.67 -3.52 10.11
CA THR A 112 -31.17 -4.92 10.06
C THR A 112 -29.64 -5.07 10.02
N THR A 113 -28.86 -4.06 10.42
CA THR A 113 -27.40 -4.21 10.52
C THR A 113 -26.91 -4.94 11.78
N ARG A 114 -27.81 -5.25 12.74
CA ARG A 114 -27.46 -6.08 13.92
C ARG A 114 -27.19 -7.56 13.62
N GLY A 115 -27.54 -8.05 12.42
CA GLY A 115 -27.51 -9.48 12.09
C GLY A 115 -26.39 -9.95 11.15
N LEU A 116 -25.66 -9.05 10.49
CA LEU A 116 -24.66 -9.43 9.49
C LEU A 116 -23.36 -9.91 10.16
N ARG A 117 -23.33 -11.18 10.57
CA ARG A 117 -22.10 -11.90 10.91
C ARG A 117 -21.40 -12.30 9.61
N PHE A 118 -20.52 -11.44 9.11
CA PHE A 118 -19.56 -11.85 8.09
C PHE A 118 -18.51 -12.77 8.74
N PRO A 119 -18.09 -13.86 8.08
CA PRO A 119 -16.98 -14.66 8.55
C PRO A 119 -15.73 -13.79 8.52
N ILE A 120 -15.27 -13.40 9.71
CA ILE A 120 -14.04 -12.65 9.91
C ILE A 120 -12.89 -13.57 9.49
N SER A 121 -12.45 -13.44 8.25
CA SER A 121 -11.17 -13.98 7.82
C SER A 121 -10.07 -13.23 8.56
N SER A 122 -9.09 -13.97 9.06
CA SER A 122 -8.01 -13.55 9.96
C SER A 122 -6.97 -12.58 9.35
N SER A 123 -7.36 -11.76 8.38
CA SER A 123 -6.52 -10.71 7.78
C SER A 123 -6.37 -9.52 8.76
N PRO A 124 -5.29 -8.71 8.73
CA PRO A 124 -5.00 -7.64 9.71
C PRO A 124 -5.90 -6.39 9.64
N VAL A 125 -6.99 -6.44 8.87
CA VAL A 125 -7.98 -5.37 8.69
C VAL A 125 -8.90 -5.05 9.90
N PRO A 126 -8.93 -5.75 11.06
CA PRO A 126 -9.88 -5.45 12.15
C PRO A 126 -9.76 -4.03 12.73
N ARG A 127 -8.57 -3.41 12.66
CA ARG A 127 -8.36 -2.07 13.21
C ARG A 127 -9.03 -0.98 12.38
N VAL A 128 -9.12 -1.15 11.06
CA VAL A 128 -9.81 -0.18 10.19
C VAL A 128 -11.32 -0.27 10.38
N TRP A 129 -11.88 -1.47 10.55
CA TRP A 129 -13.31 -1.66 10.74
C TRP A 129 -13.84 -1.12 12.08
N THR A 130 -13.07 -1.29 13.16
CA THR A 130 -13.46 -0.72 14.47
C THR A 130 -13.42 0.80 14.45
N GLN A 131 -12.52 1.42 13.70
CA GLN A 131 -12.50 2.88 13.51
C GLN A 131 -13.58 3.39 12.54
N VAL A 132 -13.91 2.66 11.48
CA VAL A 132 -15.00 3.06 10.57
C VAL A 132 -16.36 2.90 11.26
N GLY A 133 -16.59 1.81 12.00
CA GLY A 133 -17.81 1.58 12.77
C GLY A 133 -17.97 2.54 13.97
N ALA A 134 -16.88 2.87 14.67
CA ALA A 134 -16.92 3.79 15.80
C ALA A 134 -16.85 5.28 15.39
N GLY A 135 -16.23 5.60 14.25
CA GLY A 135 -16.07 6.94 13.70
C GLY A 135 -17.26 7.43 12.86
N ALA A 136 -17.99 6.52 12.20
CA ALA A 136 -19.23 6.85 11.48
C ALA A 136 -20.34 7.37 12.41
N CYS A 137 -20.22 7.15 13.72
CA CYS A 137 -21.15 7.67 14.72
C CYS A 137 -20.77 9.08 15.24
N ARG A 138 -19.66 9.71 14.82
CA ARG A 138 -19.20 10.99 15.41
C ARG A 138 -18.75 12.09 14.46
N GLY A 139 -18.72 11.91 13.14
CA GLY A 139 -18.27 12.97 12.24
C GLY A 139 -19.02 12.99 10.91
N ASN A 140 -19.84 14.02 10.73
CA ASN A 140 -20.64 14.33 9.54
C ASN A 140 -21.73 13.30 9.21
N ALA A 141 -22.94 13.56 9.71
CA ALA A 141 -24.15 12.90 9.25
C ALA A 141 -24.19 12.97 7.72
N ILE A 142 -24.23 11.81 7.07
CA ILE A 142 -24.55 11.76 5.66
C ILE A 142 -25.99 12.30 5.54
N HIS A 143 -26.13 13.53 5.04
CA HIS A 143 -27.36 14.31 5.17
C HIS A 143 -28.50 13.77 4.30
N SER A 144 -28.23 12.80 3.43
CA SER A 144 -29.26 12.07 2.69
C SER A 144 -28.83 10.67 2.29
N THR A 145 -29.78 9.75 2.21
CA THR A 145 -29.62 8.40 1.66
C THR A 145 -29.09 8.43 0.22
N GLU A 146 -29.39 9.50 -0.51
CA GLU A 146 -28.86 9.78 -1.85
C GLU A 146 -27.34 10.00 -1.84
N GLN A 147 -26.80 10.77 -0.90
CA GLN A 147 -25.35 10.96 -0.76
C GLN A 147 -24.63 9.67 -0.37
N LEU A 148 -25.22 8.84 0.50
CA LEU A 148 -24.65 7.53 0.85
C LEU A 148 -24.61 6.63 -0.40
N THR A 149 -25.73 6.56 -1.12
CA THR A 149 -25.88 5.75 -2.34
C THR A 149 -24.89 6.18 -3.43
N GLN A 150 -24.68 7.48 -3.60
CA GLN A 150 -23.72 8.01 -4.55
C GLN A 150 -22.29 7.62 -4.15
N ARG A 151 -21.91 7.83 -2.90
CA ARG A 151 -20.57 7.46 -2.39
C ARG A 151 -20.30 5.97 -2.49
N THR A 152 -21.27 5.11 -2.19
CA THR A 152 -21.10 3.67 -2.31
C THR A 152 -20.98 3.22 -3.77
N GLN A 153 -21.69 3.87 -4.70
CA GLN A 153 -21.51 3.63 -6.14
C GLN A 153 -20.13 4.06 -6.65
N ASP A 154 -19.64 5.24 -6.23
CA ASP A 154 -18.32 5.71 -6.63
C ASP A 154 -17.21 4.79 -6.09
N LEU A 155 -17.35 4.31 -4.85
CA LEU A 155 -16.46 3.30 -4.27
C LEU A 155 -16.50 1.98 -5.06
N GLN A 156 -17.69 1.52 -5.46
CA GLN A 156 -17.86 0.32 -6.28
C GLN A 156 -17.07 0.44 -7.59
N ARG A 157 -17.21 1.56 -8.31
CA ARG A 157 -16.48 1.80 -9.57
C ARG A 157 -14.97 1.82 -9.36
N ALA A 158 -14.50 2.49 -8.30
CA ALA A 158 -13.08 2.54 -7.97
C ALA A 158 -12.51 1.14 -7.68
N LEU A 159 -13.26 0.29 -6.97
CA LEU A 159 -12.88 -1.10 -6.71
C LEU A 159 -12.84 -1.93 -8.00
N ASP A 160 -13.83 -1.80 -8.88
CA ASP A 160 -13.85 -2.50 -10.16
C ASP A 160 -12.67 -2.09 -11.06
N ASP A 161 -12.34 -0.79 -11.10
CA ASP A 161 -11.18 -0.28 -11.85
C ASP A 161 -9.83 -0.77 -11.28
N LEU A 162 -9.72 -0.89 -9.96
CA LEU A 162 -8.53 -1.45 -9.31
C LEU A 162 -8.41 -2.95 -9.61
N ILE A 163 -9.49 -3.72 -9.46
CA ILE A 163 -9.51 -5.15 -9.75
C ILE A 163 -9.12 -5.40 -11.22
N ARG A 164 -9.63 -4.59 -12.16
CA ARG A 164 -9.28 -4.69 -13.57
C ARG A 164 -7.78 -4.47 -13.81
N ARG A 165 -7.21 -3.38 -13.26
CA ARG A 165 -5.78 -3.06 -13.38
C ARG A 165 -4.86 -4.13 -12.79
N TYR A 166 -5.31 -4.80 -11.73
CA TYR A 166 -4.56 -5.90 -11.10
C TYR A 166 -4.81 -7.26 -11.73
N ARG A 167 -5.66 -7.39 -12.75
CA ARG A 167 -5.84 -8.63 -13.54
C ARG A 167 -5.10 -8.61 -14.88
N GLU A 168 -4.98 -7.42 -15.49
CA GLU A 168 -4.11 -7.16 -16.65
C GLU A 168 -2.63 -7.35 -16.28
#